data_AF-A0A9D5M4P0-F1
#
_entry.id   AF-A0A9D5M4P0-F1
#
_cell.length_a   1.000
_cell.length_b   1.000
_cell.length_c   1.000
_cell.angle_alpha   90.00
_cell.angle_beta   90.00
_cell.angle_gamma   90.00
#
_symmetry.space_group_name_H-M   'P 1'
#
loop_
_entity.id
_entity.type
_entity.pdbx_description
1 polymer ?
#
loop_
_entity_poly.entity_id
_entity_poly.type
_entity_poly.pdbx_seq_one_letter_code
_entity_poly.pdbx_strand_id
1 'polypeptide(L)'
;MGSNRNEKNMKAVVFTLGCKVNGCESASLISGLKSLGYDVTDKLGYADLYIINTCAVTAEAEKKSRQTVARARKFNKSAKIIVTGCASQHSPDDFLKKEGVTLVTGANAKDRIIEEINEVGFRKFDDEGYYEKYLPENPSRTRAYIKVQDGCNNFCSYCIIPYLRGRSRSRKPENVVAEIQRLSPLEAVITGINLSAYNYENIGLKGLIDRLIDVNCRIRLGSLEVGIITEEFLSALKNLKNFAPHFHLSLQSGSNKVLKSMNRRYDRETYIEKCNLIRKYFPSAAITTDIIVGYSTETEEDFLDSVNLCKEVKFADVHCFPYSKREGTVGAKLKELPSSVKDARMDVLLAVKKELKENFINNYIGKTLSFVPEEVENGYTVGYTDNYIRVYVKGEIPLKECDIQLIEGFLDGATAKIV
;
A
#
# COMPACT_ATOMS: atom_id res chain seq x y z
N MET A 1 -29.01 36.67 -0.19
CA MET A 1 -27.73 37.36 0.12
C MET A 1 -26.72 36.29 0.49
N GLY A 2 -25.97 35.81 -0.50
CA GLY A 2 -24.99 34.73 -0.33
C GLY A 2 -23.72 35.30 0.30
N SER A 3 -23.34 34.77 1.46
CA SER A 3 -22.07 35.10 2.09
C SER A 3 -20.93 34.48 1.26
N ASN A 4 -20.23 35.31 0.49
CA ASN A 4 -18.85 35.04 0.05
C ASN A 4 -17.98 34.90 1.32
N ARG A 5 -17.90 33.70 1.88
CA ARG A 5 -16.77 33.36 2.75
C ARG A 5 -15.56 33.28 1.83
N ASN A 6 -14.60 34.19 2.01
CA ASN A 6 -13.28 34.06 1.41
C ASN A 6 -12.75 32.65 1.73
N GLU A 7 -12.43 31.85 0.71
CA GLU A 7 -11.91 30.47 0.82
C GLU A 7 -10.64 30.37 1.69
N LYS A 8 -9.99 31.52 1.94
CA LYS A 8 -8.74 31.72 2.70
C LYS A 8 -8.71 31.25 4.17
N ASN A 9 -9.74 30.57 4.69
CA ASN A 9 -9.80 30.03 6.06
C ASN A 9 -10.69 28.78 6.18
N MET A 10 -11.04 28.12 5.07
CA MET A 10 -11.87 26.92 5.10
C MET A 10 -11.05 25.70 5.50
N LYS A 11 -11.62 24.83 6.33
CA LYS A 11 -10.99 23.57 6.73
C LYS A 11 -11.36 22.47 5.76
N ALA A 12 -10.38 21.69 5.31
CA ALA A 12 -10.61 20.50 4.52
C ALA A 12 -10.01 19.26 5.18
N VAL A 13 -10.69 18.13 5.00
CA VAL A 13 -10.18 16.81 5.41
C VAL A 13 -10.04 15.94 4.17
N VAL A 14 -8.84 15.43 3.91
CA VAL A 14 -8.61 14.37 2.91
C VAL A 14 -8.43 13.06 3.65
N PHE A 15 -9.48 12.25 3.73
CA PHE A 15 -9.43 10.99 4.46
C PHE A 15 -9.21 9.80 3.52
N THR A 16 -8.07 9.14 3.69
CA THR A 16 -7.62 8.05 2.83
C THR A 16 -7.97 6.69 3.40
N LEU A 17 -8.57 5.83 2.58
CA LEU A 17 -8.72 4.40 2.85
C LEU A 17 -7.95 3.60 1.80
N GLY A 18 -7.43 2.43 2.18
CA GLY A 18 -6.88 1.46 1.25
C GLY A 18 -5.35 1.45 1.21
N CYS A 19 -4.80 1.43 -0.01
CA CYS A 19 -3.40 1.12 -0.25
C CYS A 19 -2.49 2.35 -0.24
N LYS A 20 -1.17 2.10 -0.23
CA LYS A 20 -0.11 3.13 -0.34
C LYS A 20 -0.31 4.04 -1.57
N VAL A 21 -0.82 3.49 -2.66
CA VAL A 21 -1.11 4.25 -3.88
C VAL A 21 -2.22 5.30 -3.65
N ASN A 22 -3.29 4.94 -2.93
CA ASN A 22 -4.30 5.92 -2.51
C ASN A 22 -3.69 6.99 -1.59
N GLY A 23 -2.69 6.64 -0.77
CA GLY A 23 -1.92 7.58 0.04
C GLY A 23 -1.19 8.64 -0.81
N CYS A 24 -0.41 8.21 -1.81
CA CYS A 24 0.27 9.12 -2.74
C CYS A 24 -0.71 10.10 -3.42
N GLU A 25 -1.84 9.60 -3.87
CA GLU A 25 -2.87 10.41 -4.54
C GLU A 25 -3.57 11.38 -3.61
N SER A 26 -3.77 10.97 -2.35
CA SER A 26 -4.31 11.84 -1.32
C SER A 26 -3.32 12.94 -0.95
N ALA A 27 -2.02 12.65 -0.95
CA ALA A 27 -0.98 13.67 -0.73
C ALA A 27 -1.00 14.74 -1.84
N SER A 28 -1.25 14.34 -3.10
CA SER A 28 -1.46 15.30 -4.19
C SER A 28 -2.71 16.16 -3.98
N LEU A 29 -3.84 15.55 -3.59
CA LEU A 29 -5.07 16.27 -3.23
C LEU A 29 -4.85 17.28 -2.10
N ILE A 30 -4.09 16.90 -1.07
CA ILE A 30 -3.74 17.79 0.05
C ILE A 30 -2.94 19.00 -0.47
N SER A 31 -1.92 18.78 -1.30
CA SER A 31 -1.15 19.88 -1.90
C SER A 31 -2.02 20.81 -2.76
N GLY A 32 -2.95 20.25 -3.55
CA GLY A 32 -3.87 21.04 -4.36
C GLY A 32 -4.87 21.84 -3.54
N LEU A 33 -5.38 21.30 -2.44
CA LEU A 33 -6.26 22.05 -1.53
C LEU A 33 -5.51 23.18 -0.80
N LYS A 34 -4.26 22.91 -0.36
CA LYS A 34 -3.40 23.94 0.25
C LYS A 34 -3.13 25.09 -0.71
N SER A 35 -2.91 24.82 -2.00
CA SER A 35 -2.69 25.88 -3.00
C SER A 35 -3.93 26.76 -3.24
N LEU A 36 -5.12 26.24 -2.95
CA LEU A 36 -6.38 27.01 -2.92
C LEU A 36 -6.61 27.74 -1.58
N GLY A 37 -5.73 27.58 -0.59
CA GLY A 37 -5.82 28.28 0.69
C GLY A 37 -6.62 27.55 1.79
N TYR A 38 -6.91 26.25 1.61
CA TYR A 38 -7.53 25.44 2.66
C TYR A 38 -6.53 25.09 3.77
N ASP A 39 -7.02 25.02 5.01
CA ASP A 39 -6.33 24.35 6.13
C ASP A 39 -6.67 22.85 6.07
N VAL A 40 -5.70 22.03 5.68
CA VAL A 40 -5.93 20.62 5.29
C VAL A 40 -5.34 19.65 6.31
N THR A 41 -6.14 18.67 6.74
CA THR A 41 -5.69 17.54 7.56
C THR A 41 -6.12 16.20 6.95
N ASP A 42 -5.42 15.12 7.30
CA ASP A 42 -5.75 13.74 6.95
C ASP A 42 -6.52 13.01 8.06
N LYS A 43 -6.72 13.66 9.22
CA LYS A 43 -7.46 13.13 10.36
C LYS A 43 -8.91 13.59 10.31
N LEU A 44 -9.84 12.67 10.56
CA LEU A 44 -11.25 13.04 10.67
C LEU A 44 -11.46 14.00 11.85
N GLY A 45 -12.04 15.16 11.55
CA GLY A 45 -12.40 16.20 12.50
C GLY A 45 -13.40 17.17 11.86
N TYR A 46 -13.60 18.34 12.48
CA TYR A 46 -14.40 19.40 11.88
C TYR A 46 -13.74 19.94 10.60
N ALA A 47 -14.48 19.95 9.50
CA ALA A 47 -14.10 20.56 8.23
C ALA A 47 -15.33 21.08 7.47
N ASP A 48 -15.10 22.02 6.55
CA ASP A 48 -16.09 22.56 5.63
C ASP A 48 -16.18 21.70 4.34
N LEU A 49 -15.06 21.04 3.99
CA LEU A 49 -14.93 20.15 2.85
C LEU A 49 -14.31 18.81 3.29
N TYR A 50 -14.90 17.69 2.86
CA TYR A 50 -14.31 16.37 3.00
C TYR A 50 -14.05 15.77 1.63
N ILE A 51 -12.84 15.28 1.38
CA ILE A 51 -12.53 14.39 0.27
C ILE A 51 -12.25 13.00 0.84
N ILE A 52 -13.12 12.02 0.55
CA ILE A 52 -12.99 10.65 1.03
C ILE A 52 -12.45 9.79 -0.11
N ASN A 53 -11.19 9.34 0.01
CA ASN A 53 -10.55 8.48 -0.98
C ASN A 53 -10.75 7.00 -0.62
N THR A 54 -11.56 6.31 -1.40
CA THR A 54 -12.15 5.01 -1.08
C THR A 54 -11.38 3.82 -1.65
N CYS A 55 -11.62 2.65 -1.08
CA CYS A 55 -10.97 1.39 -1.44
C CYS A 55 -12.00 0.29 -1.74
N ALA A 56 -11.73 -0.52 -2.78
CA ALA A 56 -12.59 -1.62 -3.24
C ALA A 56 -11.89 -2.98 -3.27
N VAL A 57 -10.76 -3.13 -2.57
CA VAL A 57 -9.99 -4.39 -2.54
C VAL A 57 -10.80 -5.50 -1.87
N THR A 58 -11.56 -5.18 -0.82
CA THR A 58 -12.46 -6.11 -0.13
C THR A 58 -13.83 -5.49 0.08
N ALA A 59 -14.86 -6.33 0.30
CA ALA A 59 -16.21 -5.87 0.64
C ALA A 59 -16.22 -5.06 1.96
N GLU A 60 -15.37 -5.43 2.91
CA GLU A 60 -15.21 -4.69 4.16
C GLU A 60 -14.59 -3.31 3.94
N ALA A 61 -13.64 -3.17 3.00
CA ALA A 61 -13.07 -1.87 2.65
C ALA A 61 -14.11 -0.92 2.03
N GLU A 62 -15.02 -1.44 1.20
CA GLU A 62 -16.13 -0.64 0.65
C GLU A 62 -17.14 -0.26 1.73
N LYS A 63 -17.47 -1.20 2.63
CA LYS A 63 -18.34 -0.94 3.77
C LYS A 63 -17.77 0.18 4.65
N LYS A 64 -16.48 0.10 5.01
CA LYS A 64 -15.78 1.16 5.74
C LYS A 64 -15.82 2.49 4.98
N SER A 65 -15.61 2.47 3.66
CA SER A 65 -15.69 3.67 2.82
C SER A 65 -17.07 4.34 2.91
N ARG A 66 -18.17 3.57 2.82
CA ARG A 66 -19.53 4.09 3.00
C ARG A 66 -19.81 4.61 4.40
N GLN A 67 -19.22 3.99 5.44
CA GLN A 67 -19.35 4.43 6.83
C GLN A 67 -18.58 5.71 7.10
N THR A 68 -17.43 5.93 6.46
CA THR A 68 -16.65 7.17 6.59
C THR A 68 -17.46 8.39 6.17
N VAL A 69 -18.27 8.30 5.11
CA VAL A 69 -19.18 9.39 4.71
C VAL A 69 -20.12 9.77 5.85
N ALA A 70 -20.74 8.79 6.50
CA ALA A 70 -21.62 9.02 7.63
C ALA A 70 -20.86 9.59 8.85
N ARG A 71 -19.61 9.20 9.06
CA ARG A 71 -18.76 9.75 10.13
C ARG A 71 -18.39 11.22 9.86
N ALA A 72 -18.02 11.57 8.63
CA ALA A 72 -17.70 12.94 8.24
C ALA A 72 -18.88 13.90 8.52
N ARG A 73 -20.11 13.50 8.14
CA ARG A 73 -21.33 14.29 8.40
C ARG A 73 -21.61 14.57 9.88
N LYS A 74 -21.14 13.72 10.80
CA LYS A 74 -21.30 13.95 12.25
C LYS A 74 -20.47 15.13 12.75
N PHE A 75 -19.33 15.42 12.11
CA PHE A 75 -18.49 16.55 12.48
C PHE A 75 -19.04 17.87 11.94
N ASN A 76 -19.64 17.87 10.75
CA ASN A 76 -20.29 19.04 10.18
C ASN A 76 -21.42 18.64 9.20
N LYS A 77 -22.67 18.89 9.58
CA LYS A 77 -23.87 18.61 8.75
C LYS A 77 -24.02 19.55 7.55
N SER A 78 -23.28 20.64 7.49
CA SER A 78 -23.32 21.58 6.36
C SER A 78 -22.13 21.39 5.41
N ALA A 79 -21.20 20.50 5.74
CA ALA A 79 -20.00 20.29 4.94
C ALA A 79 -20.29 19.65 3.58
N LYS A 80 -19.52 20.07 2.59
CA LYS A 80 -19.44 19.45 1.27
C LYS A 80 -18.64 18.15 1.38
N ILE A 81 -19.16 17.06 0.80
CA ILE A 81 -18.44 15.79 0.73
C ILE A 81 -18.21 15.39 -0.73
N ILE A 82 -16.95 15.18 -1.07
CA ILE A 82 -16.51 14.60 -2.33
C ILE A 82 -16.01 13.18 -2.04
N VAL A 83 -16.45 12.21 -2.84
CA VAL A 83 -16.01 10.82 -2.71
C VAL A 83 -15.26 10.42 -3.98
N THR A 84 -14.05 9.87 -3.82
CA THR A 84 -13.20 9.43 -4.93
C THR A 84 -12.62 8.05 -4.65
N GLY A 85 -11.95 7.42 -5.62
CA GLY A 85 -11.25 6.15 -5.43
C GLY A 85 -11.96 4.92 -5.99
N CYS A 86 -11.47 3.75 -5.60
CA CYS A 86 -11.85 2.49 -6.23
C CYS A 86 -13.30 2.09 -5.89
N ALA A 87 -13.80 2.39 -4.69
CA ALA A 87 -15.17 2.00 -4.33
C ALA A 87 -16.21 2.88 -5.05
N SER A 88 -15.95 4.18 -5.14
CA SER A 88 -16.82 5.09 -5.90
C SER A 88 -16.77 4.82 -7.41
N GLN A 89 -15.64 4.36 -7.93
CA GLN A 89 -15.53 3.87 -9.31
C GLN A 89 -16.38 2.61 -9.53
N HIS A 90 -16.39 1.69 -8.57
CA HIS A 90 -17.10 0.42 -8.67
C HIS A 90 -18.61 0.57 -8.49
N SER A 91 -19.04 1.42 -7.56
CA SER A 91 -20.45 1.60 -7.20
C SER A 91 -20.74 3.08 -6.88
N PRO A 92 -20.80 3.96 -7.89
CA PRO A 92 -20.97 5.41 -7.66
C PRO A 92 -22.29 5.76 -6.98
N ASP A 93 -23.39 5.10 -7.36
CA ASP A 93 -24.73 5.34 -6.81
C ASP A 93 -24.83 5.09 -5.30
N ASP A 94 -23.98 4.20 -4.78
CA ASP A 94 -23.88 3.91 -3.35
C ASP A 94 -23.41 5.11 -2.53
N PHE A 95 -22.72 6.05 -3.17
CA PHE A 95 -22.21 7.28 -2.57
C PHE A 95 -23.04 8.50 -2.96
N LEU A 96 -23.51 8.61 -4.22
CA LEU A 96 -24.32 9.74 -4.69
C LEU A 96 -25.60 9.93 -3.87
N LYS A 97 -26.24 8.82 -3.45
CA LYS A 97 -27.47 8.86 -2.65
C LYS A 97 -27.24 9.28 -1.19
N LYS A 98 -25.99 9.47 -0.74
CA LYS A 98 -25.68 9.81 0.65
C LYS A 98 -25.78 11.31 0.87
N GLU A 99 -26.44 11.68 1.96
CA GLU A 99 -26.61 13.07 2.36
C GLU A 99 -25.27 13.82 2.49
N GLY A 100 -25.18 15.00 1.89
CA GLY A 100 -23.98 15.84 1.88
C GLY A 100 -22.92 15.47 0.86
N VAL A 101 -23.05 14.32 0.18
CA VAL A 101 -22.20 14.00 -0.96
C VAL A 101 -22.66 14.82 -2.15
N THR A 102 -21.76 15.66 -2.65
CA THR A 102 -22.01 16.54 -3.79
C THR A 102 -21.39 16.00 -5.06
N LEU A 103 -20.16 15.48 -4.98
CA LEU A 103 -19.40 15.01 -6.14
C LEU A 103 -18.87 13.60 -5.86
N VAL A 104 -19.05 12.71 -6.82
CA VAL A 104 -18.45 11.38 -6.80
C VAL A 104 -17.55 11.24 -8.02
N THR A 105 -16.30 10.84 -7.81
CA THR A 105 -15.33 10.60 -8.88
C THR A 105 -14.74 9.20 -8.84
N GLY A 106 -14.03 8.85 -9.91
CA GLY A 106 -13.40 7.55 -10.09
C GLY A 106 -12.06 7.35 -9.40
N ALA A 107 -11.32 6.31 -9.83
CA ALA A 107 -10.03 5.93 -9.27
C ALA A 107 -8.80 6.56 -9.97
N ASN A 108 -9.02 7.31 -11.04
CA ASN A 108 -8.00 7.92 -11.89
C ASN A 108 -8.04 9.45 -11.79
N ALA A 109 -6.91 10.12 -12.11
CA ALA A 109 -6.76 11.57 -12.20
C ALA A 109 -7.42 12.36 -11.05
N LYS A 110 -7.22 11.89 -9.81
CA LYS A 110 -8.01 12.35 -8.66
C LYS A 110 -7.79 13.82 -8.33
N ASP A 111 -6.60 14.35 -8.58
CA ASP A 111 -6.27 15.74 -8.34
C ASP A 111 -6.98 16.73 -9.28
N ARG A 112 -7.64 16.27 -10.34
CA ARG A 112 -8.63 17.10 -11.09
C ARG A 112 -9.82 17.52 -10.23
N ILE A 113 -10.09 16.81 -9.14
CA ILE A 113 -11.10 17.23 -8.15
C ILE A 113 -10.84 18.67 -7.69
N ILE A 114 -9.59 19.12 -7.64
CA ILE A 114 -9.22 20.47 -7.23
C ILE A 114 -9.85 21.54 -8.14
N GLU A 115 -9.98 21.23 -9.43
CA GLU A 115 -10.60 22.12 -10.42
C GLU A 115 -12.14 21.98 -10.43
N GLU A 116 -12.66 20.88 -9.89
CA GLU A 116 -14.09 20.54 -9.86
C GLU A 116 -14.70 20.60 -8.44
N ILE A 117 -14.04 21.25 -7.47
CA ILE A 117 -14.48 21.25 -6.06
C ILE A 117 -15.91 21.74 -5.94
N ASN A 118 -16.39 22.63 -6.82
CA ASN A 118 -17.73 23.20 -6.80
C ASN A 118 -18.78 22.42 -7.59
N GLU A 119 -18.38 21.42 -8.37
CA GLU A 119 -19.27 20.60 -9.19
C GLU A 119 -20.15 19.66 -8.34
N VAL A 120 -21.19 19.13 -9.00
CA VAL A 120 -22.17 18.18 -8.43
C VAL A 120 -22.41 17.01 -9.39
N GLY A 121 -22.64 15.82 -8.83
CA GLY A 121 -22.98 14.61 -9.56
C GLY A 121 -21.84 13.61 -9.64
N PHE A 122 -21.79 12.86 -10.74
CA PHE A 122 -20.75 11.87 -11.01
C PHE A 122 -19.84 12.32 -12.16
N ARG A 123 -18.53 12.15 -11.97
CA ARG A 123 -17.50 12.46 -12.97
C ARG A 123 -16.49 11.33 -13.03
N LYS A 124 -16.36 10.72 -14.20
CA LYS A 124 -15.33 9.70 -14.45
C LYS A 124 -14.22 10.32 -15.28
N PHE A 125 -13.01 10.31 -14.72
CA PHE A 125 -11.82 10.75 -15.45
C PHE A 125 -11.18 9.53 -16.11
N ASP A 126 -11.31 9.45 -17.43
CA ASP A 126 -10.65 8.43 -18.24
C ASP A 126 -9.49 9.08 -19.01
N ASP A 127 -8.43 9.42 -18.29
CA ASP A 127 -7.20 9.95 -18.89
C ASP A 127 -6.05 8.97 -18.68
N GLU A 128 -5.83 8.14 -19.70
CA GLU A 128 -4.78 7.14 -19.74
C GLU A 128 -3.42 7.83 -19.95
N GLY A 129 -2.63 7.92 -18.89
CA GLY A 129 -1.29 8.55 -18.92
C GLY A 129 -1.19 9.85 -18.11
N TYR A 130 -2.31 10.32 -17.58
CA TYR A 130 -2.33 11.44 -16.65
C TYR A 130 -1.69 11.06 -15.30
N TYR A 131 -0.72 11.86 -14.88
CA TYR A 131 -0.12 11.82 -13.56
C TYR A 131 -0.45 13.10 -12.80
N GLU A 132 -0.47 12.99 -11.47
CA GLU A 132 -0.83 14.08 -10.58
C GLU A 132 0.01 15.34 -10.84
N LYS A 133 -0.68 16.46 -11.10
CA LYS A 133 -0.13 17.81 -11.31
C LYS A 133 0.37 18.42 -10.00
N TYR A 134 -0.37 18.20 -8.91
CA TYR A 134 0.00 18.75 -7.61
C TYR A 134 1.00 17.84 -6.94
N LEU A 135 2.23 18.33 -6.82
CA LEU A 135 3.32 17.58 -6.22
C LEU A 135 3.14 17.46 -4.70
N PRO A 136 3.22 16.25 -4.12
CA PRO A 136 3.13 16.05 -2.68
C PRO A 136 4.18 16.86 -1.91
N GLU A 137 3.84 17.27 -0.69
CA GLU A 137 4.79 17.73 0.32
C GLU A 137 5.25 16.54 1.19
N ASN A 138 6.44 16.62 1.79
CA ASN A 138 6.93 15.64 2.76
C ASN A 138 6.96 16.25 4.17
N PRO A 139 5.82 16.28 4.89
CA PRO A 139 5.74 16.99 6.16
C PRO A 139 6.63 16.39 7.27
N SER A 140 6.83 15.06 7.28
CA SER A 140 7.67 14.39 8.30
C SER A 140 9.14 14.28 7.90
N ARG A 141 9.49 14.41 6.61
CA ARG A 141 10.82 14.17 6.02
C ARG A 141 11.40 12.76 6.22
N THR A 142 10.72 11.87 6.92
CA THR A 142 11.21 10.52 7.23
C THR A 142 10.99 9.59 6.04
N ARG A 143 9.74 9.29 5.71
CA ARG A 143 9.37 8.36 4.64
C ARG A 143 8.47 9.00 3.60
N ALA A 144 8.83 8.86 2.33
CA ALA A 144 8.00 9.27 1.20
C ALA A 144 7.54 8.06 0.38
N TYR A 145 6.27 7.97 0.04
CA TYR A 145 5.74 6.97 -0.89
C TYR A 145 5.70 7.55 -2.30
N ILE A 146 6.40 6.91 -3.23
CA ILE A 146 6.57 7.39 -4.60
C ILE A 146 5.78 6.49 -5.54
N LYS A 147 4.64 6.98 -6.03
CA LYS A 147 3.84 6.25 -7.03
C LYS A 147 4.54 6.30 -8.38
N VAL A 148 4.96 5.14 -8.87
CA VAL A 148 5.65 5.01 -10.16
C VAL A 148 4.85 4.22 -11.20
N GLN A 149 3.86 3.46 -10.76
CA GLN A 149 3.05 2.59 -11.62
C GLN A 149 1.59 2.57 -11.13
N ASP A 150 0.65 2.49 -12.07
CA ASP A 150 -0.78 2.37 -11.77
C ASP A 150 -1.48 1.44 -12.78
N GLY A 151 -2.65 0.92 -12.41
CA GLY A 151 -3.38 -0.10 -13.18
C GLY A 151 -2.73 -1.48 -13.13
N CYS A 152 -3.33 -2.48 -13.78
CA CYS A 152 -2.78 -3.84 -13.79
C CYS A 152 -3.29 -4.66 -14.98
N ASN A 153 -2.41 -5.46 -15.58
CA ASN A 153 -2.70 -6.32 -16.74
C ASN A 153 -2.82 -7.81 -16.40
N ASN A 154 -2.81 -8.18 -15.12
CA ASN A 154 -2.75 -9.60 -14.73
C ASN A 154 -4.11 -10.30 -14.75
N PHE A 155 -5.21 -9.58 -14.48
CA PHE A 155 -6.56 -10.15 -14.39
C PHE A 155 -6.60 -11.43 -13.54
N CYS A 156 -6.00 -11.38 -12.34
CA CYS A 156 -6.12 -12.45 -11.37
C CYS A 156 -7.61 -12.69 -11.07
N SER A 157 -8.02 -13.96 -10.97
CA SER A 157 -9.44 -14.33 -10.96
C SER A 157 -10.25 -13.64 -9.86
N TYR A 158 -9.62 -13.30 -8.74
CA TYR A 158 -10.23 -12.65 -7.58
C TYR A 158 -10.16 -11.11 -7.59
N CYS A 159 -9.40 -10.50 -8.50
CA CYS A 159 -8.99 -9.10 -8.40
C CYS A 159 -9.81 -8.18 -9.31
N ILE A 160 -10.50 -7.20 -8.70
CA ILE A 160 -11.31 -6.20 -9.42
C ILE A 160 -10.48 -5.02 -9.97
N ILE A 161 -9.24 -4.87 -9.52
CA ILE A 161 -8.41 -3.67 -9.80
C ILE A 161 -8.22 -3.36 -11.29
N PRO A 162 -7.96 -4.33 -12.19
CA PRO A 162 -7.85 -4.04 -13.62
C PRO A 162 -9.07 -3.34 -14.21
N TYR A 163 -10.27 -3.60 -13.67
CA TYR A 163 -11.53 -3.00 -14.13
C TYR A 163 -11.75 -1.60 -13.56
N LEU A 164 -11.19 -1.30 -12.38
CA LEU A 164 -11.36 -0.01 -11.71
C LEU A 164 -10.28 1.00 -12.08
N ARG A 165 -9.06 0.54 -12.32
CA ARG A 165 -7.89 1.40 -12.56
C ARG A 165 -7.35 1.31 -13.98
N GLY A 166 -7.93 0.43 -14.80
CA GLY A 166 -7.51 0.22 -16.18
C GLY A 166 -6.18 -0.53 -16.32
N ARG A 167 -5.60 -0.41 -17.52
CA ARG A 167 -4.35 -1.06 -17.91
C ARG A 167 -3.15 -0.50 -17.15
N SER A 168 -2.09 -1.31 -17.07
CA SER A 168 -0.82 -0.90 -16.48
C SER A 168 -0.24 0.31 -17.22
N ARG A 169 0.15 1.33 -16.48
CA ARG A 169 0.85 2.53 -16.95
C ARG A 169 1.94 2.91 -15.95
N SER A 170 3.03 3.48 -16.45
CA SER A 170 4.22 3.78 -15.64
C SER A 170 4.65 5.22 -15.82
N ARG A 171 5.21 5.80 -14.77
CA ARG A 171 5.66 7.18 -14.77
C ARG A 171 7.04 7.27 -15.39
N LYS A 172 7.34 8.40 -16.04
CA LYS A 172 8.67 8.66 -16.60
C LYS A 172 9.75 8.58 -15.50
N PRO A 173 10.84 7.80 -15.67
CA PRO A 173 11.85 7.61 -14.63
C PRO A 173 12.47 8.91 -14.10
N GLU A 174 12.72 9.88 -14.98
CA GLU A 174 13.34 11.15 -14.61
C GLU A 174 12.45 11.96 -13.65
N ASN A 175 11.12 11.85 -13.81
CA ASN A 175 10.16 12.49 -12.88
C ASN A 175 10.17 11.81 -11.50
N VAL A 176 10.44 10.49 -11.46
CA VAL A 176 10.55 9.74 -10.19
C VAL A 176 11.79 10.20 -9.42
N VAL A 177 12.94 10.27 -10.10
CA VAL A 177 14.19 10.75 -9.50
C VAL A 177 14.03 12.19 -8.99
N ALA A 178 13.49 13.08 -9.84
CA ALA A 178 13.27 14.48 -9.49
C ALA A 178 12.35 14.64 -8.28
N GLU A 179 11.30 13.83 -8.17
CA GLU A 179 10.43 13.87 -6.99
C GLU A 179 11.15 13.44 -5.71
N ILE A 180 11.91 12.34 -5.75
CA ILE A 180 12.63 11.87 -4.55
C ILE A 180 13.65 12.92 -4.11
N GLN A 181 14.40 13.50 -5.04
CA GLN A 181 15.37 14.56 -4.74
C GLN A 181 14.69 15.78 -4.14
N ARG A 182 13.57 16.24 -4.72
CA ARG A 182 12.79 17.37 -4.20
C ARG A 182 12.26 17.12 -2.79
N LEU A 183 11.76 15.91 -2.51
CA LEU A 183 11.22 15.55 -1.20
C LEU A 183 12.31 15.31 -0.15
N SER A 184 13.53 14.95 -0.59
CA SER A 184 14.69 14.65 0.27
C SER A 184 14.33 13.84 1.53
N PRO A 185 13.66 12.67 1.39
CA PRO A 185 13.28 11.84 2.52
C PRO A 185 14.49 11.07 3.09
N LEU A 186 14.36 10.51 4.30
CA LEU A 186 15.28 9.48 4.78
C LEU A 186 15.06 8.15 4.04
N GLU A 187 13.80 7.79 3.75
CA GLU A 187 13.42 6.60 2.98
C GLU A 187 12.39 6.94 1.89
N ALA A 188 12.65 6.49 0.65
CA ALA A 188 11.70 6.51 -0.44
C ALA A 188 11.17 5.09 -0.70
N VAL A 189 9.86 4.92 -0.59
CA VAL A 189 9.16 3.66 -0.88
C VAL A 189 8.59 3.74 -2.30
N ILE A 190 9.23 3.07 -3.24
CA ILE A 190 8.79 2.99 -4.63
C ILE A 190 7.58 2.07 -4.70
N THR A 191 6.43 2.57 -5.14
CA THR A 191 5.17 1.84 -5.07
C THR A 191 4.35 1.95 -6.35
N GLY A 192 3.46 0.98 -6.54
CA GLY A 192 2.49 0.92 -7.62
C GLY A 192 1.44 -0.13 -7.32
N ILE A 193 0.47 -0.28 -8.21
CA ILE A 193 -0.55 -1.33 -8.12
C ILE A 193 0.06 -2.70 -8.42
N ASN A 194 0.88 -2.78 -9.47
CA ASN A 194 1.75 -3.89 -9.77
C ASN A 194 3.13 -3.32 -10.15
N LEU A 195 3.99 -3.13 -9.15
CA LEU A 195 5.30 -2.52 -9.35
C LEU A 195 6.17 -3.32 -10.33
N SER A 196 6.06 -4.65 -10.32
CA SER A 196 6.79 -5.51 -11.27
C SER A 196 6.38 -5.29 -12.72
N ALA A 197 5.21 -4.70 -12.97
CA ALA A 197 4.75 -4.32 -14.31
C ALA A 197 5.17 -2.90 -14.73
N TYR A 198 6.05 -2.24 -13.96
CA TYR A 198 6.64 -0.97 -14.39
C TYR A 198 7.36 -1.14 -15.72
N ASN A 199 6.91 -0.39 -16.70
CA ASN A 199 7.46 -0.25 -18.04
C ASN A 199 7.10 1.15 -18.57
N TYR A 200 8.10 2.00 -18.77
CA TYR A 200 7.96 3.31 -19.43
C TYR A 200 8.83 3.30 -20.68
N GLU A 201 8.23 3.34 -21.88
CA GLU A 201 8.96 3.36 -23.16
C GLU A 201 10.06 2.28 -23.25
N ASN A 202 9.74 1.03 -22.87
CA ASN A 202 10.65 -0.12 -22.79
C ASN A 202 11.67 -0.10 -21.64
N ILE A 203 11.62 0.88 -20.76
CA ILE A 203 12.39 0.91 -19.51
C ILE A 203 11.60 0.14 -18.45
N GLY A 204 12.00 -1.10 -18.18
CA GLY A 204 11.44 -1.94 -17.11
C GLY A 204 11.84 -1.49 -15.70
N LEU A 205 11.30 -2.14 -14.66
CA LEU A 205 11.57 -1.79 -13.26
C LEU A 205 13.08 -1.73 -12.95
N LYS A 206 13.87 -2.69 -13.44
CA LYS A 206 15.34 -2.68 -13.29
C LYS A 206 15.97 -1.38 -13.82
N GLY A 207 15.52 -0.89 -14.98
CA GLY A 207 16.02 0.35 -15.56
C GLY A 207 15.59 1.61 -14.80
N LEU A 208 14.49 1.55 -14.05
CA LEU A 208 14.17 2.59 -13.05
C LEU A 208 15.13 2.49 -11.85
N ILE A 209 15.39 1.29 -11.34
CA ILE A 209 16.33 1.06 -10.23
C ILE A 209 17.72 1.61 -10.56
N ASP A 210 18.24 1.35 -11.77
CA ASP A 210 19.55 1.86 -12.18
C ASP A 210 19.63 3.39 -12.10
N ARG A 211 18.52 4.10 -12.36
CA ARG A 211 18.46 5.58 -12.29
C ARG A 211 18.37 6.11 -10.87
N LEU A 212 18.10 5.25 -9.88
CA LEU A 212 18.06 5.61 -8.46
C LEU A 212 19.42 5.48 -7.77
N ILE A 213 20.48 5.05 -8.49
CA ILE A 213 21.80 4.79 -7.92
C ILE A 213 22.40 5.99 -7.17
N ASP A 214 22.11 7.20 -7.64
CA ASP A 214 22.63 8.44 -7.07
C ASP A 214 21.72 9.13 -6.07
N VAL A 215 20.54 8.57 -5.81
CA VAL A 215 19.62 9.11 -4.82
C VAL A 215 20.20 8.89 -3.41
N ASN A 216 20.27 9.97 -2.63
CA ASN A 216 20.83 9.96 -1.28
C ASN A 216 19.74 9.73 -0.21
N CYS A 217 19.01 8.63 -0.32
CA CYS A 217 18.10 8.15 0.70
C CYS A 217 18.00 6.63 0.63
N ARG A 218 17.44 6.02 1.67
CA ARG A 218 17.10 4.59 1.63
C ARG A 218 16.03 4.34 0.58
N ILE A 219 16.20 3.32 -0.25
CA ILE A 219 15.21 2.88 -1.25
C ILE A 219 14.56 1.59 -0.78
N ARG A 220 13.23 1.58 -0.72
CA ARG A 220 12.43 0.39 -0.44
C ARG A 220 11.45 0.15 -1.60
N LEU A 221 11.20 -1.10 -1.92
CA LEU A 221 10.19 -1.46 -2.92
C LEU A 221 8.87 -1.85 -2.24
N GLY A 222 7.77 -1.49 -2.90
CA GLY A 222 6.45 -2.01 -2.60
C GLY A 222 6.29 -3.47 -3.03
N SER A 223 5.03 -3.91 -3.14
CA SER A 223 4.70 -5.28 -3.51
C SER A 223 5.22 -5.65 -4.91
N LEU A 224 5.86 -6.81 -5.00
CA LEU A 224 6.42 -7.37 -6.22
C LEU A 224 5.76 -8.71 -6.56
N GLU A 225 5.65 -8.98 -7.85
CA GLU A 225 5.44 -10.33 -8.36
C GLU A 225 6.75 -11.09 -8.44
N VAL A 226 6.69 -12.38 -8.16
CA VAL A 226 7.87 -13.24 -8.06
C VAL A 226 8.69 -13.33 -9.35
N GLY A 227 8.05 -13.17 -10.52
CA GLY A 227 8.73 -13.22 -11.82
C GLY A 227 9.77 -12.12 -12.06
N ILE A 228 9.76 -11.02 -11.28
CA ILE A 228 10.77 -9.96 -11.40
C ILE A 228 12.11 -10.35 -10.76
N ILE A 229 12.12 -11.41 -9.94
CA ILE A 229 13.30 -11.80 -9.17
C ILE A 229 14.26 -12.60 -10.06
N THR A 230 15.25 -11.88 -10.58
CA THR A 230 16.37 -12.44 -11.36
C THR A 230 17.70 -12.01 -10.73
N GLU A 231 18.80 -12.69 -11.10
CA GLU A 231 20.14 -12.29 -10.66
C GLU A 231 20.47 -10.86 -11.09
N GLU A 232 20.08 -10.45 -12.29
CA GLU A 232 20.26 -9.08 -12.79
C GLU A 232 19.48 -8.06 -11.96
N PHE A 233 18.23 -8.35 -11.61
CA PHE A 233 17.41 -7.46 -10.79
C PHE A 233 17.98 -7.31 -9.38
N LEU A 234 18.37 -8.41 -8.73
CA LEU A 234 18.97 -8.38 -7.39
C LEU A 234 20.34 -7.69 -7.39
N SER A 235 21.12 -7.85 -8.47
CA SER A 235 22.40 -7.14 -8.64
C SER A 235 22.18 -5.64 -8.79
N ALA A 236 21.16 -5.21 -9.54
CA ALA A 236 20.80 -3.80 -9.65
C ALA A 236 20.42 -3.19 -8.29
N LEU A 237 19.66 -3.93 -7.46
CA LEU A 237 19.33 -3.50 -6.10
C LEU A 237 20.56 -3.40 -5.19
N LYS A 238 21.53 -4.31 -5.31
CA LYS A 238 22.79 -4.24 -4.56
C LYS A 238 23.64 -3.02 -4.92
N ASN A 239 23.53 -2.53 -6.16
CA ASN A 239 24.30 -1.38 -6.62
C ASN A 239 23.75 -0.04 -6.09
N LEU A 240 22.53 -0.01 -5.54
CA LEU A 240 22.01 1.17 -4.88
C LEU A 240 22.83 1.48 -3.61
N LYS A 241 23.07 2.76 -3.34
CA LYS A 241 23.82 3.22 -2.15
C LYS A 241 23.21 2.74 -0.84
N ASN A 242 21.88 2.74 -0.75
CA ASN A 242 21.15 2.36 0.46
C ASN A 242 19.84 1.65 0.08
N PHE A 243 19.90 0.36 -0.24
CA PHE A 243 18.71 -0.46 -0.47
C PHE A 243 18.24 -1.13 0.82
N ALA A 244 16.96 -0.99 1.14
CA ALA A 244 16.31 -1.69 2.24
C ALA A 244 16.03 -3.16 1.84
N PRO A 245 16.64 -4.17 2.48
CA PRO A 245 16.48 -5.58 2.10
C PRO A 245 15.13 -6.14 2.57
N HIS A 246 14.05 -5.62 2.02
CA HIS A 246 12.68 -6.04 2.27
C HIS A 246 11.99 -6.34 0.95
N PHE A 247 11.47 -7.54 0.85
CA PHE A 247 10.83 -8.07 -0.35
C PHE A 247 9.42 -8.51 0.01
N HIS A 248 8.44 -7.70 -0.36
CA HIS A 248 7.05 -8.11 -0.27
C HIS A 248 6.65 -8.81 -1.57
N LEU A 249 6.57 -10.14 -1.56
CA LEU A 249 6.34 -10.97 -2.73
C LEU A 249 4.92 -11.54 -2.72
N SER A 250 4.03 -11.05 -3.57
CA SER A 250 2.62 -11.47 -3.57
C SER A 250 2.46 -12.94 -4.02
N LEU A 251 2.13 -13.85 -3.08
CA LEU A 251 1.96 -15.28 -3.29
C LEU A 251 0.51 -15.71 -3.51
N GLN A 252 -0.38 -15.28 -2.63
CA GLN A 252 -1.83 -15.57 -2.57
C GLN A 252 -2.21 -16.98 -2.09
N SER A 253 -1.49 -18.03 -2.52
CA SER A 253 -1.69 -19.41 -2.05
C SER A 253 -0.41 -20.24 -2.24
N GLY A 254 -0.18 -21.26 -1.41
CA GLY A 254 0.92 -22.21 -1.59
C GLY A 254 0.58 -23.48 -2.38
N SER A 255 -0.67 -23.62 -2.85
CA SER A 255 -1.09 -24.73 -3.72
C SER A 255 -1.03 -24.33 -5.20
N ASN A 256 -0.35 -25.14 -6.01
CA ASN A 256 -0.26 -24.94 -7.46
C ASN A 256 -1.63 -24.97 -8.14
N LYS A 257 -2.54 -25.83 -7.66
CA LYS A 257 -3.91 -25.92 -8.15
C LYS A 257 -4.69 -24.64 -7.88
N VAL A 258 -4.59 -24.10 -6.67
CA VAL A 258 -5.25 -22.83 -6.31
C VAL A 258 -4.62 -21.66 -7.06
N LEU A 259 -3.30 -21.55 -7.11
CA LEU A 259 -2.58 -20.53 -7.87
C LEU A 259 -3.02 -20.49 -9.35
N LYS A 260 -3.12 -21.65 -10.00
CA LYS A 260 -3.63 -21.76 -11.37
C LYS A 260 -5.06 -21.26 -11.49
N SER A 261 -5.95 -21.63 -10.56
CA SER A 261 -7.35 -21.17 -10.56
C SER A 261 -7.50 -19.66 -10.28
N MET A 262 -6.53 -19.07 -9.57
CA MET A 262 -6.41 -17.62 -9.34
C MET A 262 -5.82 -16.88 -10.55
N ASN A 263 -5.46 -17.59 -11.62
CA ASN A 263 -4.78 -17.05 -12.80
C ASN A 263 -3.41 -16.45 -12.46
N ARG A 264 -2.63 -17.12 -11.59
CA ARG A 264 -1.22 -16.80 -11.34
C ARG A 264 -0.34 -17.49 -12.37
N ARG A 265 0.79 -16.84 -12.72
CA ARG A 265 1.72 -17.26 -13.80
C ARG A 265 3.04 -17.81 -13.25
N TYR A 266 2.96 -18.43 -12.08
CA TYR A 266 4.06 -19.06 -11.38
C TYR A 266 3.49 -20.16 -10.48
N ASP A 267 4.36 -21.06 -10.04
CA ASP A 267 4.07 -22.15 -9.13
C ASP A 267 4.85 -21.99 -7.81
N ARG A 268 4.60 -22.92 -6.90
CA ARG A 268 5.21 -23.04 -5.58
C ARG A 268 6.73 -23.16 -5.69
N GLU A 269 7.20 -24.01 -6.59
CA GLU A 269 8.61 -24.35 -6.76
C GLU A 269 9.41 -23.13 -7.23
N THR A 270 8.90 -22.43 -8.25
CA THR A 270 9.47 -21.16 -8.72
C THR A 270 9.50 -20.13 -7.59
N TYR A 271 8.44 -20.07 -6.79
CA TYR A 271 8.37 -19.10 -5.69
C TYR A 271 9.44 -19.36 -4.61
N ILE A 272 9.64 -20.63 -4.23
CA ILE A 272 10.68 -21.04 -3.29
C ILE A 272 12.07 -20.73 -3.86
N GLU A 273 12.31 -21.07 -5.13
CA GLU A 273 13.56 -20.77 -5.84
C GLU A 273 13.90 -19.28 -5.77
N LYS A 274 12.93 -18.40 -6.06
CA LYS A 274 13.16 -16.95 -6.01
C LYS A 274 13.36 -16.42 -4.60
N CYS A 275 12.70 -16.98 -3.58
CA CYS A 275 12.97 -16.64 -2.19
C CYS A 275 14.39 -17.01 -1.77
N ASN A 276 14.87 -18.18 -2.19
CA ASN A 276 16.24 -18.61 -1.93
C ASN A 276 17.26 -17.73 -2.67
N LEU A 277 16.95 -17.33 -3.90
CA LEU A 277 17.77 -16.42 -4.68
C LEU A 277 17.90 -15.04 -4.00
N ILE A 278 16.80 -14.49 -3.47
CA ILE A 278 16.82 -13.26 -2.68
C ILE A 278 17.79 -13.40 -1.50
N ARG A 279 17.70 -14.49 -0.73
CA ARG A 279 18.58 -14.71 0.44
C ARG A 279 20.04 -14.92 0.09
N LYS A 280 20.34 -15.49 -1.09
CA LYS A 280 21.71 -15.59 -1.62
C LYS A 280 22.32 -14.18 -1.81
N TYR A 281 21.54 -13.22 -2.30
CA TYR A 281 22.00 -11.85 -2.49
C TYR A 281 21.93 -11.03 -1.19
N PHE A 282 20.85 -11.16 -0.44
CA PHE A 282 20.54 -10.40 0.77
C PHE A 282 20.26 -11.38 1.93
N PRO A 283 21.30 -11.86 2.64
CA PRO A 283 21.12 -12.81 3.74
C PRO A 283 20.21 -12.29 4.87
N SER A 284 20.15 -10.97 5.06
CA SER A 284 19.28 -10.30 6.04
C SER A 284 17.86 -10.01 5.53
N ALA A 285 17.51 -10.45 4.32
CA ALA A 285 16.25 -10.06 3.68
C ALA A 285 15.02 -10.46 4.50
N ALA A 286 14.17 -9.48 4.77
CA ALA A 286 12.81 -9.71 5.21
C ALA A 286 11.93 -10.01 3.99
N ILE A 287 11.55 -11.29 3.82
CA ILE A 287 10.59 -11.68 2.80
C ILE A 287 9.21 -11.73 3.46
N THR A 288 8.28 -10.94 2.95
CA THR A 288 6.88 -10.89 3.41
C THR A 288 5.94 -11.25 2.26
N THR A 289 4.73 -11.69 2.56
CA THR A 289 3.80 -12.15 1.53
C THR A 289 2.34 -11.87 1.88
N ASP A 290 1.44 -12.09 0.92
CA ASP A 290 0.00 -12.11 1.11
C ASP A 290 -0.52 -13.54 0.89
N ILE A 291 -1.44 -14.01 1.73
CA ILE A 291 -2.17 -15.27 1.55
C ILE A 291 -3.67 -15.00 1.65
N ILE A 292 -4.42 -15.52 0.68
CA ILE A 292 -5.88 -15.52 0.68
C ILE A 292 -6.36 -16.91 1.10
N VAL A 293 -7.01 -17.01 2.26
CA VAL A 293 -7.58 -18.27 2.75
C VAL A 293 -9.03 -18.44 2.33
N GLY A 294 -9.41 -19.68 2.08
CA GLY A 294 -10.76 -20.06 1.70
C GLY A 294 -11.19 -19.52 0.35
N TYR A 295 -10.27 -19.48 -0.62
CA TYR A 295 -10.64 -19.25 -2.02
C TYR A 295 -11.58 -20.35 -2.51
N SER A 296 -12.47 -20.03 -3.45
CA SER A 296 -13.58 -20.92 -3.83
C SER A 296 -13.20 -22.34 -4.25
N THR A 297 -11.99 -22.56 -4.76
CA THR A 297 -11.51 -23.89 -5.20
C THR A 297 -10.59 -24.59 -4.19
N GLU A 298 -10.33 -23.98 -3.03
CA GLU A 298 -9.33 -24.41 -2.05
C GLU A 298 -9.85 -25.53 -1.16
N THR A 299 -9.27 -26.72 -1.28
CA THR A 299 -9.51 -27.85 -0.37
C THR A 299 -8.74 -27.69 0.95
N GLU A 300 -8.92 -28.63 1.87
CA GLU A 300 -8.11 -28.68 3.10
C GLU A 300 -6.63 -28.94 2.80
N GLU A 301 -6.32 -29.86 1.88
CA GLU A 301 -4.95 -30.12 1.40
C GLU A 301 -4.32 -28.86 0.79
N ASP A 302 -5.06 -28.14 -0.07
CA ASP A 302 -4.59 -26.91 -0.70
C ASP A 302 -4.27 -25.80 0.35
N PHE A 303 -5.04 -25.76 1.45
CA PHE A 303 -4.78 -24.87 2.57
C PHE A 303 -3.52 -25.27 3.35
N LEU A 304 -3.36 -26.58 3.64
CA LEU A 304 -2.17 -27.10 4.32
C LEU A 304 -0.90 -26.86 3.51
N ASP A 305 -0.95 -26.93 2.18
CA ASP A 305 0.16 -26.54 1.30
C ASP A 305 0.59 -25.09 1.53
N SER A 306 -0.38 -24.19 1.71
CA SER A 306 -0.12 -22.77 1.98
C SER A 306 0.56 -22.58 3.35
N VAL A 307 0.10 -23.31 4.37
CA VAL A 307 0.71 -23.30 5.70
C VAL A 307 2.14 -23.85 5.65
N ASN A 308 2.34 -24.99 4.98
CA ASN A 308 3.65 -25.63 4.85
C ASN A 308 4.63 -24.73 4.09
N LEU A 309 4.19 -24.07 3.03
CA LEU A 309 5.03 -23.11 2.29
C LEU A 309 5.48 -21.94 3.17
N CYS A 310 4.59 -21.41 4.01
CA CYS A 310 4.95 -20.31 4.92
C CYS A 310 6.07 -20.72 5.88
N LYS A 311 6.01 -21.95 6.41
CA LYS A 311 7.02 -22.52 7.31
C LYS A 311 8.33 -22.82 6.58
N GLU A 312 8.25 -23.40 5.39
CA GLU A 312 9.40 -23.73 4.55
C GLU A 312 10.17 -22.48 4.14
N VAL A 313 9.45 -21.46 3.63
CA VAL A 313 10.05 -20.20 3.22
C VAL A 313 10.50 -19.39 4.44
N LYS A 314 9.93 -19.54 5.64
CA LYS A 314 10.27 -18.74 6.83
C LYS A 314 10.08 -17.24 6.57
N PHE A 315 8.86 -16.84 6.20
CA PHE A 315 8.54 -15.42 5.98
C PHE A 315 8.79 -14.58 7.24
N ALA A 316 9.20 -13.33 7.06
CA ALA A 316 9.33 -12.35 8.13
C ALA A 316 7.95 -11.89 8.65
N ASP A 317 6.96 -11.84 7.76
CA ASP A 317 5.56 -11.56 8.08
C ASP A 317 4.65 -12.07 6.95
N VAL A 318 3.40 -12.37 7.27
CA VAL A 318 2.37 -12.84 6.33
C VAL A 318 1.11 -12.00 6.48
N HIS A 319 0.64 -11.37 5.41
CA HIS A 319 -0.67 -10.73 5.40
C HIS A 319 -1.74 -11.76 5.06
N CYS A 320 -2.51 -12.17 6.06
CA CYS A 320 -3.58 -13.14 5.93
C CYS A 320 -4.90 -12.42 5.62
N PHE A 321 -5.58 -12.84 4.55
CA PHE A 321 -6.88 -12.30 4.17
C PHE A 321 -7.88 -13.44 3.93
N PRO A 322 -9.13 -13.34 4.41
CA PRO A 322 -10.15 -14.26 3.94
C PRO A 322 -10.53 -13.89 2.50
N TYR A 323 -10.85 -14.87 1.66
CA TYR A 323 -11.36 -14.58 0.33
C TYR A 323 -12.62 -13.72 0.40
N SER A 324 -12.55 -12.53 -0.18
CA SER A 324 -13.65 -11.58 -0.32
C SER A 324 -14.11 -11.59 -1.78
N LYS A 325 -15.24 -12.22 -2.07
CA LYS A 325 -15.87 -12.16 -3.40
C LYS A 325 -16.10 -10.71 -3.84
N ARG A 326 -15.81 -10.43 -5.11
CA ARG A 326 -15.96 -9.11 -5.74
C ARG A 326 -16.77 -9.26 -7.03
N GLU A 327 -17.96 -8.67 -7.06
CA GLU A 327 -18.82 -8.72 -8.26
C GLU A 327 -18.06 -8.20 -9.50
N GLY A 328 -18.30 -8.84 -10.64
CA GLY A 328 -17.58 -8.57 -11.89
C GLY A 328 -16.25 -9.32 -12.08
N THR A 329 -15.72 -9.99 -11.05
CA THR A 329 -14.51 -10.84 -11.19
C THR A 329 -14.84 -12.25 -11.68
N VAL A 330 -13.83 -12.98 -12.19
CA VAL A 330 -13.99 -14.39 -12.60
C VAL A 330 -14.31 -15.27 -11.40
N GLY A 331 -13.63 -15.05 -10.27
CA GLY A 331 -13.82 -15.77 -9.03
C GLY A 331 -15.21 -15.57 -8.40
N ALA A 332 -15.89 -14.46 -8.70
CA ALA A 332 -17.27 -14.23 -8.23
C ALA A 332 -18.30 -15.20 -8.81
N LYS A 333 -17.98 -15.85 -9.94
CA LYS A 333 -18.84 -16.88 -10.55
C LYS A 333 -18.75 -18.23 -9.84
N LEU A 334 -17.74 -18.42 -8.99
CA LEU A 334 -17.53 -19.67 -8.26
C LEU A 334 -18.35 -19.68 -6.97
N LYS A 335 -18.73 -20.88 -6.52
CA LYS A 335 -19.38 -21.08 -5.22
C LYS A 335 -18.38 -20.77 -4.10
N GLU A 336 -18.77 -19.94 -3.14
CA GLU A 336 -17.92 -19.62 -2.00
C GLU A 336 -17.91 -20.75 -0.97
N LEU A 337 -16.77 -20.89 -0.30
CA LEU A 337 -16.68 -21.71 0.91
C LEU A 337 -17.43 -21.03 2.06
N PRO A 338 -18.00 -21.80 3.01
CA PRO A 338 -18.66 -21.25 4.19
C PRO A 338 -17.72 -20.34 5.00
N SER A 339 -18.25 -19.28 5.59
CA SER A 339 -17.46 -18.36 6.43
C SER A 339 -16.76 -19.08 7.58
N SER A 340 -17.40 -20.07 8.20
CA SER A 340 -16.79 -20.88 9.26
C SER A 340 -15.49 -21.58 8.83
N VAL A 341 -15.39 -22.01 7.56
CA VAL A 341 -14.17 -22.60 7.01
C VAL A 341 -13.10 -21.52 6.82
N LYS A 342 -13.48 -20.34 6.31
CA LYS A 342 -12.56 -19.20 6.14
C LYS A 342 -12.01 -18.74 7.49
N ASP A 343 -12.86 -18.65 8.51
CA ASP A 343 -12.51 -18.22 9.86
C ASP A 343 -11.56 -19.22 10.53
N ALA A 344 -11.87 -20.53 10.48
CA ALA A 344 -10.99 -21.56 11.03
C ALA A 344 -9.60 -21.58 10.36
N ARG A 345 -9.54 -21.41 9.04
CA ARG A 345 -8.27 -21.31 8.28
C ARG A 345 -7.51 -20.03 8.61
N MET A 346 -8.23 -18.93 8.84
CA MET A 346 -7.64 -17.67 9.24
C MET A 346 -6.95 -17.79 10.60
N ASP A 347 -7.60 -18.40 11.59
CA ASP A 347 -7.03 -18.62 12.92
C ASP A 347 -5.73 -19.42 12.87
N VAL A 348 -5.71 -20.51 12.10
CA VAL A 348 -4.51 -21.33 11.90
C VAL A 348 -3.38 -20.52 11.27
N LEU A 349 -3.67 -19.77 10.20
CA LEU A 349 -2.64 -19.02 9.49
C LEU A 349 -2.14 -17.82 10.30
N LEU A 350 -2.99 -17.17 11.10
CA LEU A 350 -2.60 -16.11 12.02
C LEU A 350 -1.67 -16.62 13.13
N ALA A 351 -1.88 -17.83 13.64
CA ALA A 351 -0.96 -18.46 14.59
C ALA A 351 0.41 -18.71 13.96
N VAL A 352 0.45 -19.26 12.74
CA VAL A 352 1.70 -19.49 11.98
C VAL A 352 2.41 -18.17 11.66
N LYS A 353 1.67 -17.14 11.24
CA LYS A 353 2.19 -15.78 11.03
C LYS A 353 2.89 -15.26 12.29
N LYS A 354 2.24 -15.37 13.45
CA LYS A 354 2.79 -14.90 14.73
C LYS A 354 4.11 -15.59 15.04
N GLU A 355 4.15 -16.92 14.96
CA GLU A 355 5.35 -17.72 15.19
C GLU A 355 6.51 -17.32 14.24
N LEU A 356 6.21 -17.19 12.95
CA LEU A 356 7.21 -16.81 11.94
C LEU A 356 7.79 -15.42 12.19
N LYS A 357 6.92 -14.45 12.54
CA LYS A 357 7.33 -13.08 12.83
C LYS A 357 8.20 -12.99 14.08
N GLU A 358 7.81 -13.68 15.16
CA GLU A 358 8.59 -13.78 16.40
C GLU A 358 9.97 -14.40 16.12
N ASN A 359 10.02 -15.50 15.37
CA ASN A 359 11.28 -16.14 14.96
C ASN A 359 12.17 -15.21 14.13
N PHE A 360 11.59 -14.44 13.20
CA PHE A 360 12.36 -13.48 12.42
C PHE A 360 12.96 -12.39 13.31
N ILE A 361 12.17 -11.77 14.19
CA ILE A 361 12.64 -10.72 15.12
C ILE A 361 13.72 -11.26 16.07
N ASN A 362 13.52 -12.46 16.63
CA ASN A 362 14.46 -13.09 17.55
C ASN A 362 15.86 -13.29 16.95
N ASN A 363 15.96 -13.53 15.64
CA ASN A 363 17.25 -13.64 14.93
C ASN A 363 18.05 -12.33 14.87
N TYR A 364 17.45 -11.19 15.24
CA TYR A 364 18.09 -9.88 15.25
C TYR A 364 18.27 -9.27 16.63
N ILE A 365 17.80 -9.93 17.70
CA ILE A 365 18.04 -9.48 19.07
C ILE A 365 19.56 -9.41 19.33
N GLY A 366 19.99 -8.31 19.94
CA GLY A 366 21.40 -8.00 20.19
C GLY A 366 22.18 -7.49 18.98
N LYS A 367 21.60 -7.46 17.76
CA LYS A 367 22.27 -6.91 16.57
C LYS A 367 22.02 -5.41 16.44
N THR A 368 23.02 -4.73 15.89
CA THR A 368 22.91 -3.32 15.48
C THR A 368 22.29 -3.24 14.08
N LEU A 369 21.27 -2.41 13.93
CA LEU A 369 20.55 -2.17 12.68
C LEU A 369 20.34 -0.68 12.48
N SER A 370 20.27 -0.23 11.23
CA SER A 370 19.92 1.15 10.93
C SER A 370 18.40 1.36 11.01
N PHE A 371 17.97 2.44 11.67
CA PHE A 371 16.59 2.75 11.99
C PHE A 371 16.14 4.11 11.46
N VAL A 372 14.98 4.12 10.81
CA VAL A 372 14.28 5.32 10.38
C VAL A 372 13.12 5.57 11.35
N PRO A 373 13.24 6.53 12.28
CA PRO A 373 12.13 6.95 13.14
C PRO A 373 11.02 7.62 12.32
N GLU A 374 9.76 7.49 12.74
CA GLU A 374 8.60 8.07 12.03
C GLU A 374 7.74 8.95 12.93
N GLU A 375 7.29 8.41 14.06
CA GLU A 375 6.30 9.06 14.93
C GLU A 375 6.51 8.72 16.39
N VAL A 376 5.90 9.51 17.28
CA VAL A 376 5.89 9.24 18.72
C VAL A 376 4.52 8.71 19.12
N GLU A 377 4.49 7.49 19.64
CA GLU A 377 3.26 6.83 20.10
C GLU A 377 3.48 6.27 21.52
N ASN A 378 2.58 6.60 22.46
CA ASN A 378 2.57 6.03 23.80
C ASN A 378 3.92 6.09 24.56
N GLY A 379 4.68 7.18 24.36
CA GLY A 379 5.99 7.38 24.99
C GLY A 379 7.17 6.68 24.29
N TYR A 380 6.98 6.19 23.08
CA TYR A 380 8.02 5.62 22.23
C TYR A 380 8.13 6.36 20.91
N THR A 381 9.34 6.61 20.43
CA THR A 381 9.55 6.84 19.00
C THR A 381 9.49 5.50 18.28
N VAL A 382 8.55 5.41 17.35
CA VAL A 382 8.29 4.25 16.51
C VAL A 382 8.84 4.49 15.12
N GLY A 383 9.36 3.43 14.51
CA GLY A 383 9.83 3.45 13.14
C GLY A 383 10.24 2.05 12.66
N TYR A 384 11.10 1.98 11.66
CA TYR A 384 11.48 0.72 11.03
C TYR A 384 12.97 0.59 10.77
N THR A 385 13.47 -0.62 10.93
CA THR A 385 14.79 -1.01 10.44
C THR A 385 14.81 -1.13 8.91
N ASP A 386 16.00 -1.25 8.33
CA ASP A 386 16.20 -1.53 6.91
C ASP A 386 15.43 -2.78 6.45
N ASN A 387 15.52 -3.88 7.20
CA ASN A 387 14.77 -5.12 7.00
C ASN A 387 13.33 -5.09 7.56
N TYR A 388 12.76 -3.90 7.80
CA TYR A 388 11.34 -3.68 8.08
C TYR A 388 10.82 -4.27 9.41
N ILE A 389 11.70 -4.46 10.40
CA ILE A 389 11.28 -4.72 11.78
C ILE A 389 10.74 -3.41 12.36
N ARG A 390 9.53 -3.43 12.90
CA ARG A 390 8.98 -2.29 13.65
C ARG A 390 9.72 -2.18 14.98
N VAL A 391 10.21 -0.98 15.29
CA VAL A 391 11.03 -0.73 16.47
C VAL A 391 10.39 0.31 17.36
N TYR A 392 10.51 0.10 18.67
CA TYR A 392 10.05 0.97 19.73
C TYR A 392 11.24 1.46 20.55
N VAL A 393 11.66 2.72 20.34
CA VAL A 393 12.70 3.36 21.14
C VAL A 393 12.02 4.21 22.21
N LYS A 394 12.39 4.02 23.48
CA LYS A 394 11.76 4.74 24.59
C LYS A 394 12.09 6.24 24.56
N GLY A 395 11.07 7.08 24.74
CA GLY A 395 11.19 8.54 24.68
C GLY A 395 11.03 9.10 23.28
N GLU A 396 11.09 10.41 23.17
CA GLU A 396 11.09 11.14 21.91
C GLU A 396 12.53 11.36 21.43
N ILE A 397 12.87 10.83 20.26
CA ILE A 397 14.20 10.98 19.66
C ILE A 397 14.13 11.81 18.37
N PRO A 398 15.24 12.43 17.92
CA PRO A 398 15.25 13.17 16.66
C PRO A 398 14.83 12.30 15.48
N LEU A 399 14.00 12.86 14.58
CA LEU A 399 13.57 12.18 13.35
C LEU A 399 14.69 12.14 12.29
N LYS A 400 15.80 11.48 12.62
CA LYS A 400 16.97 11.25 11.77
C LYS A 400 17.33 9.77 11.80
N GLU A 401 17.90 9.27 10.71
CA GLU A 401 18.40 7.90 10.65
C GLU A 401 19.51 7.71 11.69
N CYS A 402 19.42 6.63 12.48
CA CYS A 402 20.40 6.29 13.51
C CYS A 402 20.54 4.78 13.66
N ASP A 403 21.64 4.35 14.28
CA ASP A 403 21.85 2.95 14.61
C ASP A 403 21.23 2.60 15.95
N ILE A 404 20.62 1.42 16.01
CA ILE A 404 19.98 0.88 17.22
C ILE A 404 20.37 -0.57 17.43
N GLN A 405 20.42 -1.01 18.68
CA GLN A 405 20.55 -2.41 19.05
C GLN A 405 19.20 -2.93 19.55
N LEU A 406 18.66 -3.98 18.90
CA LEU A 406 17.43 -4.62 19.35
C LEU A 406 17.64 -5.34 20.69
N ILE A 407 16.67 -5.21 21.59
CA ILE A 407 16.76 -5.73 22.98
C ILE A 407 15.87 -6.97 23.16
N GLU A 408 14.57 -6.84 22.90
CA GLU A 408 13.62 -7.93 23.05
C GLU A 408 12.37 -7.71 22.18
N GLY A 409 11.62 -8.78 21.93
CA GLY A 409 10.34 -8.69 21.24
C GLY A 409 9.32 -7.85 22.04
N PHE A 410 8.60 -6.98 21.35
CA PHE A 410 7.62 -6.08 21.97
C PHE A 410 6.49 -5.74 21.00
N LEU A 411 5.25 -6.00 21.42
CA LEU A 411 4.04 -5.84 20.60
C LEU A 411 4.17 -6.58 19.24
N ASP A 412 4.13 -5.86 18.13
CA ASP A 412 4.27 -6.35 16.76
C ASP A 412 5.70 -6.14 16.20
N GLY A 413 6.68 -5.88 17.07
CA GLY A 413 8.05 -5.52 16.73
C GLY A 413 9.03 -5.83 17.85
N ALA A 414 9.98 -4.93 18.10
CA ALA A 414 10.97 -5.06 19.17
C ALA A 414 11.29 -3.71 19.83
N THR A 415 11.69 -3.75 21.11
CA THR A 415 12.32 -2.59 21.75
C THR A 415 13.79 -2.47 21.33
N ALA A 416 14.32 -1.26 21.39
CA ALA A 416 15.72 -1.00 21.09
C ALA A 416 16.30 0.16 21.89
N LYS A 417 17.63 0.21 21.92
CA LYS A 417 18.41 1.38 22.39
C LYS A 417 19.23 1.93 21.22
N ILE A 418 19.43 3.24 21.23
CA ILE A 418 20.36 3.92 20.30
C ILE A 418 21.79 3.52 20.68
N VAL A 419 22.65 3.34 19.66
CA VAL A 419 24.06 2.95 19.81
C VAL A 419 24.96 4.06 19.30
#